data_AF-A0A0G4EBY4-F1
#
_entry.id   AF-A0A0G4EBY4-F1
#
_cell.length_a   1.000
_cell.length_b   1.000
_cell.length_c   1.000
_cell.angle_alpha   90.00
_cell.angle_beta   90.00
_cell.angle_gamma   90.00
#
_symmetry.space_group_name_H-M   'P 1'
#
loop_
_entity.id
_entity.type
_entity.pdbx_description
1 polymer ?
#
loop_
_entity_poly.entity_id
_entity_poly.type
_entity_poly.pdbx_seq_one_letter_code
_entity_poly.pdbx_strand_id
1 'polypeptide(L)'
;MLKEVIVAYRLLTVGGFTDSPTVVVVRRVHGGHLDRIMTRSPHTPLDGCSDVLAFELADGMCVQLHVLTTALDPFIAYINFGILLGDNQDVNVTIRTTEAPAAGVPQNAHFAHRFPLTVAKVRRVLGPIAAIVLDGQAP
;
A
#
# COMPACT_ATOMS: atom_id res chain seq x y z
N MET A 1 11.76 -2.45 -19.05
CA MET A 1 10.74 -2.57 -20.12
C MET A 1 9.80 -3.76 -19.99
N LEU A 2 10.18 -5.03 -20.21
CA LEU A 2 9.17 -6.12 -20.20
C LEU A 2 8.53 -6.37 -18.81
N LYS A 3 9.30 -6.28 -17.72
CA LYS A 3 8.79 -6.46 -16.35
C LYS A 3 7.85 -5.32 -15.91
N GLU A 4 8.21 -4.07 -16.21
CA GLU A 4 7.39 -2.88 -15.88
C GLU A 4 6.03 -2.91 -16.60
N VAL A 5 6.02 -3.31 -17.87
CA VAL A 5 4.77 -3.44 -18.65
C VAL A 5 3.87 -4.56 -18.09
N ILE A 6 4.46 -5.67 -17.63
CA ILE A 6 3.69 -6.79 -17.05
C ILE A 6 3.07 -6.41 -15.69
N VAL A 7 3.76 -5.62 -14.86
CA VAL A 7 3.24 -5.18 -13.56
C VAL A 7 2.12 -4.15 -13.73
N ALA A 8 2.28 -3.18 -14.63
CA ALA A 8 1.22 -2.22 -14.95
C ALA A 8 -0.04 -2.90 -15.52
N TYR A 9 0.13 -3.89 -16.41
CA TYR A 9 -1.00 -4.60 -17.00
C TYR A 9 -1.80 -5.39 -15.95
N ARG A 10 -1.14 -5.99 -14.95
CA ARG A 10 -1.81 -6.69 -13.84
C ARG A 10 -2.62 -5.77 -12.94
N LEU A 11 -2.16 -4.54 -12.71
CA LEU A 11 -2.88 -3.54 -11.93
C LEU A 11 -4.13 -3.02 -12.65
N LEU A 12 -4.10 -2.96 -13.98
CA LEU A 12 -5.16 -2.33 -14.79
C LEU A 12 -6.20 -3.32 -15.35
N THR A 13 -5.93 -4.63 -15.36
CA THR A 13 -6.83 -5.63 -15.99
C THR A 13 -7.65 -6.45 -15.01
N VAL A 14 -7.33 -6.42 -13.71
CA VAL A 14 -8.07 -7.16 -12.69
C VAL A 14 -9.15 -6.25 -12.11
N GLY A 15 -10.42 -6.57 -12.35
CA GLY A 15 -11.54 -5.93 -11.64
C GLY A 15 -11.67 -6.47 -10.22
N GLY A 16 -12.45 -5.78 -9.37
CA GLY A 16 -12.78 -6.28 -8.02
C GLY A 16 -11.80 -5.87 -6.91
N PHE A 17 -10.96 -4.86 -7.15
CA PHE A 17 -10.17 -4.25 -6.08
C PHE A 17 -11.06 -3.60 -5.02
N THR A 18 -10.70 -3.82 -3.75
CA THR A 18 -11.21 -3.06 -2.61
C THR A 18 -10.09 -2.22 -2.01
N ASP A 19 -10.42 -0.99 -1.66
CA ASP A 19 -9.48 -0.02 -1.09
C ASP A 19 -9.74 0.12 0.41
N SER A 20 -8.66 0.28 1.18
CA SER A 20 -8.77 0.80 2.54
C SER A 20 -9.16 2.28 2.51
N PRO A 21 -9.68 2.83 3.62
CA PRO A 21 -9.66 4.27 3.82
C PRO A 21 -8.23 4.81 3.62
N THR A 22 -8.12 5.99 3.02
CA THR A 22 -6.83 6.70 2.91
C THR A 22 -6.49 7.31 4.27
N VAL A 23 -5.28 7.04 4.76
CA VAL A 23 -4.77 7.59 6.00
C VAL A 23 -3.60 8.52 5.70
N VAL A 24 -3.63 9.70 6.28
CA VAL A 24 -2.52 10.67 6.17
C VAL A 24 -1.56 10.42 7.32
N VAL A 25 -0.30 10.14 7.00
CA VAL A 25 0.76 9.87 7.98
C VAL A 25 1.90 10.87 7.81
N VAL A 26 2.23 11.56 8.89
CA VAL A 26 3.37 12.48 8.93
C VAL A 26 4.65 11.68 8.80
N ARG A 27 5.44 11.95 7.76
CA ARG A 27 6.63 11.19 7.33
C ARG A 27 7.68 10.98 8.43
N ARG A 28 7.78 11.92 9.37
CA ARG A 28 8.79 11.96 10.45
C ARG A 28 8.39 11.22 11.73
N VAL A 29 7.14 10.77 11.87
CA VAL A 29 6.68 10.02 13.07
C VAL A 29 7.41 8.69 13.21
N HIS A 30 7.41 8.15 14.44
CA HIS A 30 8.11 6.91 14.79
C HIS A 30 9.57 6.85 14.31
N GLY A 31 10.30 7.97 14.48
CA GLY A 31 11.70 8.08 14.11
C GLY A 31 11.95 8.05 12.59
N GLY A 32 11.03 8.62 11.80
CA GLY A 32 11.15 8.70 10.35
C GLY A 32 11.12 7.33 9.67
N HIS A 33 10.32 6.39 10.18
CA HIS A 33 10.18 5.07 9.53
C HIS A 33 9.63 5.21 8.12
N LEU A 34 8.55 5.99 7.96
CA LEU A 34 7.95 6.27 6.65
C LEU A 34 8.90 7.10 5.77
N ASP A 35 9.65 8.05 6.35
CA ASP A 35 10.68 8.80 5.63
C ASP A 35 11.69 7.90 4.89
N ARG A 36 12.15 6.85 5.59
CA ARG A 36 13.09 5.85 5.06
C ARG A 36 12.48 4.93 4.00
N ILE A 37 11.17 4.67 4.07
CA ILE A 37 10.46 3.96 3.01
C ILE A 37 10.45 4.84 1.75
N MET A 38 10.02 6.10 1.90
CA MET A 38 9.83 7.04 0.79
C MET A 38 11.14 7.48 0.11
N THR A 39 12.26 7.48 0.83
CA THR A 39 13.59 7.80 0.27
C THR A 39 14.30 6.58 -0.32
N ARG A 40 13.76 5.37 -0.14
CA ARG A 40 14.41 4.15 -0.63
C ARG A 40 14.34 4.08 -2.16
N SER A 41 15.41 3.60 -2.77
CA SER A 41 15.43 3.33 -4.21
C SER A 41 14.34 2.33 -4.60
N PRO A 42 13.53 2.59 -5.65
CA PRO A 42 12.55 1.64 -6.17
C PRO A 42 13.17 0.30 -6.61
N HIS A 43 14.47 0.26 -6.89
CA HIS A 43 15.18 -0.97 -7.24
C HIS A 43 15.55 -1.84 -6.03
N THR A 44 15.18 -1.42 -4.82
CA THR A 44 15.38 -2.19 -3.58
C THR A 44 14.05 -2.27 -2.83
N PRO A 45 13.20 -3.25 -3.16
CA PRO A 45 11.92 -3.44 -2.48
C PRO A 45 12.06 -3.56 -0.96
N LEU A 46 10.98 -3.24 -0.24
CA LEU A 46 10.90 -3.53 1.19
C LEU A 46 10.85 -5.04 1.42
N ASP A 47 11.34 -5.50 2.56
CA ASP A 47 11.22 -6.90 2.95
C ASP A 47 9.73 -7.30 3.02
N GLY A 48 9.36 -8.33 2.26
CA GLY A 48 7.97 -8.76 2.12
C GLY A 48 7.22 -8.13 0.94
N CYS A 49 7.83 -7.19 0.21
CA CYS A 49 7.32 -6.69 -1.06
C CYS A 49 8.02 -7.38 -2.23
N SER A 50 7.26 -7.72 -3.27
CA SER A 50 7.81 -8.36 -4.48
C SER A 50 8.32 -7.37 -5.51
N ASP A 51 7.73 -6.17 -5.55
CA ASP A 51 8.07 -5.13 -6.53
C ASP A 51 7.72 -3.74 -5.99
N VAL A 52 8.34 -2.71 -6.56
CA VAL A 52 8.07 -1.30 -6.25
C VAL A 52 7.97 -0.51 -7.54
N LEU A 53 6.92 0.29 -7.66
CA LEU A 53 6.70 1.19 -8.79
C LEU A 53 6.66 2.62 -8.28
N ALA A 54 7.25 3.53 -9.05
CA ALA A 54 7.12 4.96 -8.82
C ALA A 54 6.54 5.59 -10.09
N PHE A 55 5.51 6.42 -9.94
CA PHE A 55 4.88 7.13 -11.03
C PHE A 55 4.24 8.43 -10.53
N GLU A 56 3.99 9.35 -11.45
CA GLU A 56 3.28 10.59 -11.20
C GLU A 56 1.88 10.49 -11.82
N LEU A 57 0.87 10.88 -11.04
CA LEU A 57 -0.50 11.02 -11.53
C LEU A 57 -0.68 12.36 -12.24
N ALA A 58 -1.72 12.47 -13.07
CA ALA A 58 -1.97 13.68 -13.87
C ALA A 58 -2.26 14.94 -13.03
N ASP A 59 -2.62 14.76 -11.76
CA ASP A 59 -2.82 15.84 -10.78
C ASP A 59 -1.51 16.27 -10.07
N GLY A 60 -0.37 15.70 -10.46
CA GLY A 60 0.94 15.97 -9.86
C GLY A 60 1.21 15.18 -8.59
N MET A 61 0.36 14.23 -8.21
CA MET A 61 0.62 13.35 -7.06
C MET A 61 1.68 12.31 -7.42
N CYS A 62 2.80 12.34 -6.70
CA CYS A 62 3.85 11.35 -6.81
C CYS A 62 3.48 10.12 -5.97
N VAL A 63 3.42 8.95 -6.61
CA VAL A 63 3.02 7.69 -5.96
C VAL A 63 4.16 6.70 -5.99
N GLN A 64 4.45 6.11 -4.84
CA GLN A 64 5.28 4.92 -4.68
C GLN A 64 4.38 3.75 -4.29
N LEU A 65 4.26 2.76 -5.16
CA LEU A 65 3.44 1.57 -4.99
C LEU A 65 4.33 0.39 -4.60
N HIS A 66 4.03 -0.26 -3.48
CA HIS A 66 4.74 -1.44 -2.99
C HIS A 66 3.86 -2.68 -3.08
N VAL A 67 4.24 -3.63 -3.93
CA VAL A 67 3.46 -4.85 -4.19
C VAL A 67 3.73 -5.89 -3.11
N LEU A 68 2.69 -6.37 -2.41
CA LEU A 68 2.76 -7.31 -1.29
C LEU A 68 2.62 -8.79 -1.69
N THR A 69 2.22 -9.03 -2.94
CA THR A 69 1.86 -10.35 -3.48
C THR A 69 2.53 -10.58 -4.81
N THR A 70 3.07 -11.77 -4.99
CA THR A 70 3.67 -12.23 -6.24
C THR A 70 2.62 -12.79 -7.21
N ALA A 71 3.08 -13.21 -8.39
CA ALA A 71 2.26 -13.96 -9.34
C ALA A 71 1.72 -15.31 -8.79
N LEU A 72 2.30 -15.82 -7.71
CA LEU A 72 1.98 -17.12 -7.13
C LEU A 72 0.93 -17.00 -6.02
N ASP A 73 0.67 -15.79 -5.54
CA ASP A 73 -0.37 -15.55 -4.55
C ASP A 73 -1.76 -15.57 -5.23
N PRO A 74 -2.81 -16.06 -4.55
CA PRO A 74 -4.15 -16.19 -5.14
C PRO A 74 -4.91 -14.85 -5.27
N PHE A 75 -4.32 -13.75 -4.83
CA PHE A 75 -4.87 -12.41 -4.92
C PHE A 75 -3.73 -11.39 -5.07
N ILE A 76 -4.09 -10.19 -5.51
CA ILE A 76 -3.18 -9.06 -5.63
C ILE A 76 -3.39 -8.14 -4.43
N ALA A 77 -2.32 -7.72 -3.76
CA ALA A 77 -2.35 -6.66 -2.76
C ALA A 77 -1.13 -5.76 -2.87
N TYR A 78 -1.32 -4.46 -2.62
CA TYR A 78 -0.26 -3.47 -2.61
C TYR A 78 -0.59 -2.27 -1.72
N ILE A 79 0.44 -1.53 -1.35
CA ILE A 79 0.36 -0.27 -0.60
C ILE A 79 0.73 0.87 -1.53
N ASN A 80 -0.12 1.89 -1.61
CA ASN A 80 0.20 3.15 -2.26
C ASN A 80 0.66 4.15 -1.20
N PHE A 81 1.82 4.74 -1.43
CA PHE A 81 2.28 5.93 -0.72
C PHE A 81 2.26 7.10 -1.69
N GLY A 82 1.44 8.09 -1.41
CA GLY A 82 1.27 9.24 -2.27
C GLY A 82 1.63 10.54 -1.59
N ILE A 83 2.34 11.41 -2.30
CA ILE A 83 2.74 12.73 -1.84
C ILE A 83 2.22 13.74 -2.85
N LEU A 84 1.53 14.78 -2.35
CA LEU A 84 1.06 15.89 -3.18
C LEU A 84 2.21 16.83 -3.52
N LEU A 85 2.17 17.41 -4.71
CA LEU A 85 3.18 18.37 -5.13
C LEU A 85 3.25 19.56 -4.15
N GLY A 86 4.42 19.82 -3.59
CA GLY A 86 4.64 20.89 -2.62
C GLY A 86 4.42 20.50 -1.15
N ASP A 87 3.89 19.32 -0.88
CA ASP A 87 3.86 18.73 0.46
C ASP A 87 5.03 17.75 0.61
N ASN A 88 5.88 17.98 1.60
CA ASN A 88 7.03 17.10 1.88
C ASN A 88 6.90 16.40 3.24
N GLN A 89 5.82 16.63 3.97
CA GLN A 89 5.63 16.12 5.33
C GLN A 89 4.57 15.04 5.39
N ASP A 90 3.48 15.16 4.64
CA ASP A 90 2.37 14.22 4.75
C ASP A 90 2.38 13.20 3.60
N VAL A 91 2.08 11.96 3.96
CA VAL A 91 2.01 10.85 3.02
C VAL A 91 0.62 10.23 3.11
N ASN A 92 -0.08 10.20 1.97
CA ASN A 92 -1.33 9.49 1.80
C ASN A 92 -1.03 8.00 1.65
N VAL A 93 -1.50 7.19 2.59
CA VAL A 93 -1.33 5.74 2.58
C VAL A 93 -2.68 5.08 2.29
N THR A 94 -2.72 4.28 1.23
CA THR A 94 -3.91 3.50 0.86
C THR A 94 -3.49 2.07 0.55
N ILE A 95 -4.23 1.08 1.06
CA ILE A 95 -4.03 -0.33 0.77
C ILE A 95 -5.07 -0.76 -0.25
N ARG A 96 -4.65 -1.52 -1.26
CA ARG A 96 -5.52 -2.01 -2.32
C ARG A 96 -5.38 -3.52 -2.44
N THR A 97 -6.48 -4.26 -2.52
CA THR A 97 -6.45 -5.72 -2.57
C THR A 97 -7.59 -6.34 -3.38
N THR A 98 -7.34 -7.51 -3.96
CA THR A 98 -8.37 -8.39 -4.55
C THR A 98 -8.65 -9.62 -3.69
N GLU A 99 -8.16 -9.64 -2.44
CA GLU A 99 -8.51 -10.70 -1.48
C GLU A 99 -10.04 -10.78 -1.33
N ALA A 100 -10.58 -12.00 -1.33
CA ALA A 100 -12.00 -12.18 -1.05
C ALA A 100 -12.31 -11.78 0.40
N PRO A 101 -13.38 -11.02 0.68
CA PRO A 101 -13.76 -10.69 2.03
C PRO A 101 -13.95 -11.95 2.90
N ALA A 102 -13.51 -11.89 4.15
CA ALA A 102 -13.69 -12.97 5.10
C ALA A 102 -15.17 -13.37 5.23
N ALA A 103 -15.43 -14.68 5.20
CA ALA A 103 -16.79 -15.21 5.25
C ALA A 103 -17.50 -14.79 6.55
N GLY A 104 -18.76 -14.38 6.42
CA GLY A 104 -19.58 -13.94 7.56
C GLY A 104 -19.26 -12.53 8.09
N VAL A 105 -18.32 -11.80 7.48
CA VAL A 105 -18.01 -10.42 7.86
C VAL A 105 -18.89 -9.44 7.06
N PRO A 106 -19.59 -8.50 7.71
CA PRO A 106 -20.41 -7.49 7.02
C PRO A 106 -19.59 -6.63 6.05
N GLN A 107 -20.23 -6.17 4.97
CA GLN A 107 -19.59 -5.29 3.97
C GLN A 107 -19.09 -3.97 4.57
N ASN A 108 -19.77 -3.46 5.61
CA ASN A 108 -19.42 -2.23 6.32
C ASN A 108 -18.43 -2.44 7.49
N ALA A 109 -17.96 -3.67 7.71
CA ALA A 109 -16.92 -3.91 8.71
C ALA A 109 -15.59 -3.26 8.29
N HIS A 110 -14.74 -2.99 9.28
CA HIS A 110 -13.41 -2.44 9.05
C HIS A 110 -12.61 -3.27 8.06
N PHE A 111 -11.81 -2.60 7.23
CA PHE A 111 -10.94 -3.23 6.23
C PHE A 111 -10.11 -4.37 6.85
N ALA A 112 -9.59 -4.13 8.07
CA ALA A 112 -8.76 -5.10 8.77
C ALA A 112 -9.47 -6.43 9.11
N HIS A 113 -10.79 -6.41 9.31
CA HIS A 113 -11.59 -7.60 9.58
C HIS A 113 -12.01 -8.31 8.29
N ARG A 114 -12.13 -7.57 7.19
CA ARG A 114 -12.56 -8.11 5.90
C ARG A 114 -11.43 -8.78 5.14
N PHE A 115 -10.18 -8.32 5.28
CA PHE A 115 -9.05 -8.77 4.44
C PHE A 115 -7.84 -9.20 5.29
N PRO A 116 -7.97 -10.26 6.11
CA PRO A 116 -6.95 -10.64 7.09
C PRO A 116 -5.59 -11.02 6.47
N LEU A 117 -5.55 -11.59 5.26
CA LEU A 117 -4.29 -11.99 4.63
C LEU A 117 -3.52 -10.76 4.14
N THR A 118 -4.22 -9.79 3.57
CA THR A 118 -3.68 -8.49 3.18
C THR A 118 -3.15 -7.76 4.41
N VAL A 119 -3.93 -7.72 5.49
CA VAL A 119 -3.56 -7.07 6.75
C VAL A 119 -2.30 -7.68 7.34
N ALA A 120 -2.17 -9.00 7.34
CA ALA A 120 -0.98 -9.68 7.85
C ALA A 120 0.28 -9.27 7.06
N LYS A 121 0.19 -9.18 5.73
CA LYS A 121 1.29 -8.70 4.87
C LYS A 121 1.61 -7.23 5.13
N VAL A 122 0.60 -6.37 5.24
CA VAL A 122 0.77 -4.93 5.54
C VAL A 122 1.45 -4.74 6.89
N ARG A 123 0.99 -5.43 7.96
CA ARG A 123 1.60 -5.31 9.29
C ARG A 123 3.08 -5.66 9.28
N ARG A 124 3.48 -6.69 8.53
CA ARG A 124 4.89 -7.07 8.39
C ARG A 124 5.71 -5.99 7.70
N VAL A 125 5.20 -5.39 6.62
CA VAL A 125 5.92 -4.39 5.81
C VAL A 125 6.00 -3.03 6.51
N LEU A 126 4.89 -2.58 7.11
CA LEU A 126 4.79 -1.26 7.73
C LEU A 126 5.34 -1.20 9.16
N GLY A 127 5.47 -2.35 9.83
CA GLY A 127 6.04 -2.44 11.17
C GLY A 127 5.41 -1.42 12.14
N PRO A 128 6.18 -0.46 12.69
CA PRO A 128 5.69 0.50 13.68
C PRO A 128 4.50 1.37 13.22
N ILE A 129 4.41 1.72 11.92
CA ILE A 129 3.34 2.59 11.42
C ILE A 129 2.07 1.81 11.05
N ALA A 130 2.11 0.47 11.13
CA ALA A 130 0.98 -0.37 10.73
C ALA A 130 -0.30 -0.08 11.52
N ALA A 131 -0.19 0.25 12.81
CA ALA A 131 -1.34 0.52 13.66
C ALA A 131 -2.05 1.83 13.30
N ILE A 132 -1.31 2.85 12.87
CA ILE A 132 -1.90 4.10 12.35
C ILE A 132 -2.68 3.79 11.07
N VAL A 133 -2.07 3.06 10.13
CA VAL A 133 -2.64 2.81 8.80
C VAL A 133 -3.82 1.83 8.83
N LEU A 134 -3.74 0.77 9.64
CA LEU A 134 -4.76 -0.28 9.67
C LEU A 134 -5.85 -0.05 10.71
N ASP A 135 -5.45 0.50 11.86
CA ASP A 135 -6.31 0.59 13.06
C ASP A 135 -6.73 2.04 13.35
N GLY A 136 -6.24 3.03 12.57
CA GLY A 136 -6.61 4.44 12.70
C GLY A 136 -6.10 5.08 14.00
N GLN A 137 -5.04 4.53 14.60
CA GLN A 137 -4.46 5.08 15.82
C GLN A 137 -3.84 6.46 15.57
N ALA A 138 -3.89 7.32 16.60
CA ALA A 138 -3.18 8.60 16.57
C ALA A 138 -1.65 8.36 16.52
N PRO A 139 -0.91 9.18 15.77
CA PRO A 139 0.55 9.09 15.65
C PRO A 139 1.32 9.40 16.95
#